data_AF-I3D8K8-F1
#
_entry.id   AF-I3D8K8-F1
#
_cell.length_a   1.000
_cell.length_b   1.000
_cell.length_c   1.000
_cell.angle_alpha   90.00
_cell.angle_beta   90.00
_cell.angle_gamma   90.00
#
_symmetry.space_group_name_H-M   'P 1'
#
loop_
_entity.id
_entity.type
_entity.pdbx_description
1 polymer ?
#
loop_
_entity_poly.entity_id
_entity_poly.type
_entity_poly.pdbx_seq_one_letter_code
_entity_poly.pdbx_strand_id
1 'polypeptide(L)'
;MTTEQQKKSEITELKNQSEQYDDPIELSKNNLLVIVFAKTKSPYFKMALSIATGAFKFSSYELDKDIIYTCTFDKTPEQAARALLLLRYVDGWTTKQIFVAGKLYTGSGYYSLGSILECYQNACQCLNAKSHCLSLTNRLFRDVYYSQGLSLSIFSDEKTKQKETQYVIPCKKLENHPIERGEHFGSWKEQIQALAVENNVDWCPMFNLDYFRQYE
;
A
#
# COMPACT_ATOMS: atom_id res chain seq x y z
N MET A 1 10.19 -21.80 45.40
CA MET A 1 10.45 -20.64 44.51
C MET A 1 9.09 -20.07 44.13
N THR A 2 8.87 -18.79 44.39
CA THR A 2 7.54 -18.16 44.29
C THR A 2 7.17 -17.87 42.84
N THR A 3 5.87 -17.93 42.55
CA THR A 3 5.23 -17.72 41.23
C THR A 3 5.65 -16.40 40.55
N GLU A 4 6.09 -15.42 41.32
CA GLU A 4 6.63 -14.14 40.83
C GLU A 4 8.04 -14.24 40.23
N GLN A 5 8.87 -15.16 40.73
CA GLN A 5 10.22 -15.40 40.18
C GLN A 5 10.13 -16.12 38.82
N GLN A 6 9.16 -17.02 38.64
CA GLN A 6 8.87 -17.69 37.37
C GLN A 6 8.30 -16.71 36.31
N LYS A 7 7.39 -15.82 36.70
CA LYS A 7 6.88 -14.77 35.79
C LYS A 7 7.96 -13.79 35.35
N LYS A 8 8.88 -13.40 36.25
CA LYS A 8 9.99 -12.50 35.89
C LYS A 8 11.01 -13.17 34.96
N SER A 9 11.31 -14.47 35.14
CA SER A 9 12.19 -15.20 34.22
C SER A 9 11.55 -15.38 32.84
N GLU A 10 10.25 -15.73 32.76
CA GLU A 10 9.53 -15.86 31.49
C GLU A 10 9.46 -14.54 30.71
N ILE A 11 9.18 -13.41 31.38
CA ILE A 11 9.15 -12.09 30.73
C ILE A 11 10.54 -11.66 30.27
N THR A 12 11.61 -12.07 30.97
CA THR A 12 12.99 -11.75 30.59
C THR A 12 13.47 -12.64 29.43
N GLU A 13 13.06 -13.91 29.39
CA GLU A 13 13.31 -14.80 28.25
C GLU A 13 12.54 -14.36 26.99
N LEU A 14 11.28 -13.94 27.12
CA LEU A 14 10.51 -13.36 26.01
C LEU A 14 11.13 -12.05 25.49
N LYS A 15 11.71 -11.23 26.37
CA LYS A 15 12.43 -10.00 25.98
C LYS A 15 13.77 -10.31 25.28
N ASN A 16 14.54 -11.27 25.78
CA ASN A 16 15.79 -11.68 25.12
C ASN A 16 15.53 -12.36 23.77
N GLN A 17 14.41 -13.07 23.61
CA GLN A 17 13.96 -13.57 22.31
C GLN A 17 13.54 -12.43 21.37
N SER A 18 12.91 -11.36 21.88
CA SER A 18 12.51 -10.20 21.07
C SER A 18 13.68 -9.39 20.48
N GLU A 19 14.87 -9.44 21.07
CA GLU A 19 16.08 -8.79 20.52
C GLU A 19 16.63 -9.49 19.26
N GLN A 20 16.20 -10.73 18.99
CA GLN A 20 16.62 -11.49 17.81
C GLN A 20 15.64 -11.37 16.63
N TYR A 21 14.44 -10.81 16.87
CA TYR A 21 13.40 -10.67 15.87
C TYR A 21 13.34 -9.24 15.33
N ASP A 22 13.59 -9.12 14.04
CA ASP A 22 13.27 -7.90 13.31
C ASP A 22 11.75 -7.68 13.31
N ASP A 23 11.28 -6.61 13.95
CA ASP A 23 9.87 -6.24 13.93
C ASP A 23 9.43 -5.90 12.49
N PRO A 24 8.57 -6.72 11.85
CA PRO A 24 8.16 -6.49 10.47
C PRO A 24 7.31 -5.22 10.32
N ILE A 25 6.64 -4.75 11.38
CA ILE A 25 5.88 -3.51 11.39
C ILE A 25 6.83 -2.33 11.26
N GLU A 26 7.84 -2.24 12.14
CA GLU A 26 8.84 -1.16 12.10
C GLU A 26 9.64 -1.17 10.79
N LEU A 27 10.04 -2.34 10.31
CA LEU A 27 10.72 -2.46 9.03
C LEU A 27 9.86 -1.95 7.87
N SER A 28 8.56 -2.27 7.87
CA SER A 28 7.65 -1.87 6.79
C SER A 28 7.33 -0.37 6.76
N LYS A 29 7.60 0.39 7.84
CA LYS A 29 7.43 1.85 7.84
C LYS A 29 8.50 2.54 7.00
N ASN A 30 9.73 2.02 7.04
CA ASN A 30 10.88 2.64 6.37
C ASN A 30 11.14 2.05 4.97
N ASN A 31 10.67 0.83 4.72
CA ASN A 31 10.89 0.11 3.47
C ASN A 31 9.63 0.07 2.61
N LEU A 32 9.72 -0.52 1.41
CA LEU A 32 8.58 -0.64 0.49
C LEU A 32 7.54 -1.62 1.01
N LEU A 33 7.99 -2.80 1.44
CA LEU A 33 7.15 -3.84 2.04
C LEU A 33 8.00 -4.91 2.74
N VAL A 34 7.38 -5.64 3.65
CA VAL A 34 7.95 -6.81 4.33
C VAL A 34 7.03 -8.00 4.10
N ILE A 35 7.58 -9.16 3.75
CA ILE A 35 6.84 -10.42 3.65
C ILE A 35 7.45 -11.41 4.63
N VAL A 36 6.58 -11.97 5.47
CA VAL A 36 6.92 -13.04 6.40
C VAL A 36 6.20 -14.30 5.94
N PHE A 37 6.90 -15.43 5.86
CA PHE A 37 6.28 -16.71 5.52
C PHE A 37 7.02 -17.88 6.14
N ALA A 38 6.28 -18.93 6.53
CA ALA A 38 6.87 -20.18 6.99
C ALA A 38 7.34 -21.08 5.84
N LYS A 39 8.22 -22.04 6.15
CA LYS A 39 8.54 -23.16 5.27
C LYS A 39 7.25 -23.92 4.90
N THR A 40 7.09 -24.23 3.61
CA THR A 40 5.90 -24.97 3.12
C THR A 40 6.30 -26.15 2.24
N LYS A 41 5.33 -27.03 1.97
CA LYS A 41 5.46 -28.15 1.01
C LYS A 41 5.16 -27.73 -0.44
N SER A 42 4.95 -26.44 -0.70
CA SER A 42 4.63 -25.94 -2.05
C SER A 42 5.75 -26.31 -3.04
N PRO A 43 5.42 -26.76 -4.27
CA PRO A 43 6.43 -27.03 -5.30
C PRO A 43 7.22 -25.76 -5.67
N TYR A 44 6.64 -24.59 -5.48
CA TYR A 44 7.26 -23.30 -5.77
C TYR A 44 8.09 -22.74 -4.61
N PHE A 45 8.16 -23.43 -3.47
CA PHE A 45 8.86 -22.93 -2.28
C PHE A 45 10.33 -22.57 -2.56
N LYS A 46 11.06 -23.42 -3.30
CA LYS A 46 12.46 -23.16 -3.65
C LYS A 46 12.62 -21.90 -4.50
N MET A 47 11.69 -21.65 -5.42
CA MET A 47 11.69 -20.43 -6.25
C MET A 47 11.40 -19.19 -5.40
N ALA A 48 10.39 -19.26 -4.53
CA ALA A 48 10.07 -18.18 -3.60
C ALA A 48 11.27 -17.84 -2.70
N LEU A 49 11.94 -18.86 -2.15
CA LEU A 49 13.12 -18.69 -1.30
C LEU A 49 14.29 -18.06 -2.08
N SER A 50 14.51 -18.46 -3.33
CA SER A 50 15.54 -17.85 -4.19
C SER A 50 15.27 -16.36 -4.47
N ILE A 51 14.01 -15.93 -4.49
CA ILE A 51 13.66 -14.53 -4.67
C ILE A 51 13.83 -13.77 -3.35
N ALA A 52 13.33 -14.36 -2.26
CA ALA A 52 13.40 -13.79 -0.92
C ALA A 52 14.83 -13.54 -0.44
N THR A 53 15.76 -14.44 -0.79
CA THR A 53 17.20 -14.30 -0.45
C THR A 53 17.87 -13.11 -1.11
N GLY A 54 17.31 -12.56 -2.20
CA GLY A 54 17.80 -11.33 -2.81
C GLY A 54 17.00 -10.08 -2.45
N ALA A 55 16.17 -10.15 -1.42
CA ALA A 55 15.55 -8.99 -0.80
C ALA A 55 16.62 -8.09 -0.17
N PHE A 56 16.31 -6.81 0.04
CA PHE A 56 17.21 -5.85 0.69
C PHE A 56 17.68 -6.32 2.07
N LYS A 57 16.77 -6.90 2.85
CA LYS A 57 17.09 -7.64 4.08
C LYS A 57 16.40 -8.99 4.06
N PHE A 58 17.12 -10.04 4.42
CA PHE A 58 16.60 -11.39 4.54
C PHE A 58 17.07 -11.99 5.86
N SER A 59 16.14 -12.53 6.64
CA SER A 59 16.43 -13.26 7.87
C SER A 59 15.55 -14.50 7.98
N SER A 60 16.03 -15.48 8.72
CA SER A 60 15.28 -16.70 9.02
C SER A 60 15.48 -17.09 10.47
N TYR A 61 14.43 -17.58 11.11
CA TYR A 61 14.47 -18.02 12.49
C TYR A 61 13.58 -19.25 12.67
N GLU A 62 13.88 -20.05 13.70
CA GLU A 62 13.12 -21.23 14.05
C GLU A 62 12.09 -20.89 15.13
N LEU A 63 10.83 -21.17 14.86
CA LEU A 63 9.71 -20.99 15.78
C LEU A 63 8.94 -22.31 15.85
N ASP A 64 8.93 -22.96 17.02
CA ASP A 64 8.19 -24.21 17.26
C ASP A 64 8.41 -25.31 16.20
N LYS A 65 9.67 -25.46 15.74
CA LYS A 65 10.15 -26.39 14.69
C LYS A 65 9.84 -26.00 13.24
N ASP A 66 9.14 -24.89 13.03
CA ASP A 66 8.98 -24.29 11.71
C ASP A 66 10.04 -23.20 11.48
N ILE A 67 10.52 -23.12 10.24
CA ILE A 67 11.43 -22.03 9.84
C ILE A 67 10.57 -20.92 9.27
N ILE A 68 10.63 -19.76 9.91
CA ILE A 68 10.02 -18.52 9.43
C ILE A 68 11.06 -17.71 8.69
N TYR A 69 10.66 -17.18 7.54
CA TYR A 69 11.48 -16.30 6.71
C TYR A 69 10.87 -14.91 6.72
N THR A 70 11.72 -13.91 6.96
CA THR A 70 11.36 -12.50 6.87
C THR A 70 12.18 -11.87 5.76
N CYS A 71 11.51 -11.22 4.82
CA CYS A 71 12.16 -10.50 3.73
C CYS A 71 11.62 -9.09 3.60
N THR A 72 12.54 -8.14 3.53
CA THR A 72 12.27 -6.70 3.45
C THR A 72 12.74 -6.19 2.11
N PHE A 73 11.87 -5.49 1.40
CA PHE A 73 12.15 -4.91 0.09
C PHE A 73 12.24 -3.40 0.21
N ASP A 74 13.31 -2.82 -0.31
CA ASP A 74 13.50 -1.37 -0.34
C ASP A 74 12.67 -0.71 -1.47
N LYS A 75 12.60 0.63 -1.48
CA LYS A 75 11.84 1.45 -2.42
C LYS A 75 12.51 1.60 -3.79
N THR A 76 13.25 0.60 -4.23
CA THR A 76 13.90 0.58 -5.55
C THR A 76 13.07 -0.23 -6.56
N PRO A 77 13.18 0.06 -7.87
CA PRO A 77 12.44 -0.67 -8.90
C PRO A 77 12.73 -2.16 -8.92
N GLU A 78 13.98 -2.55 -8.66
CA GLU A 78 14.40 -3.96 -8.61
C GLU A 78 13.80 -4.69 -7.40
N GLN A 79 13.78 -4.05 -6.24
CA GLN A 79 13.18 -4.60 -5.02
C GLN A 79 11.66 -4.69 -5.16
N ALA A 80 11.01 -3.70 -5.79
CA ALA A 80 9.60 -3.79 -6.16
C ALA A 80 9.30 -4.96 -7.10
N ALA A 81 10.18 -5.23 -8.07
CA ALA A 81 10.04 -6.39 -8.97
C ALA A 81 10.13 -7.72 -8.22
N ARG A 82 11.12 -7.85 -7.33
CA ARG A 82 11.29 -9.04 -6.49
C ARG A 82 10.10 -9.24 -5.57
N ALA A 83 9.62 -8.18 -4.94
CA ALA A 83 8.44 -8.21 -4.10
C ALA A 83 7.19 -8.68 -4.86
N LEU A 84 6.92 -8.10 -6.03
CA LEU A 84 5.79 -8.48 -6.88
C LEU A 84 5.85 -9.96 -7.26
N LEU A 85 7.04 -10.44 -7.62
CA LEU A 85 7.24 -11.84 -7.98
C LEU A 85 7.05 -12.77 -6.77
N LEU A 86 7.60 -12.40 -5.61
CA LEU A 86 7.46 -13.18 -4.39
C LEU A 86 5.99 -13.25 -3.95
N LEU A 87 5.24 -12.14 -3.99
CA LEU A 87 3.81 -12.10 -3.71
C LEU A 87 3.08 -13.18 -4.53
N ARG A 88 3.31 -13.23 -5.85
CA ARG A 88 2.69 -14.24 -6.72
C ARG A 88 3.01 -15.68 -6.31
N TYR A 89 4.22 -15.96 -5.83
CA TYR A 89 4.59 -17.32 -5.39
C TYR A 89 4.02 -17.72 -4.04
N VAL A 90 3.94 -16.76 -3.11
CA VAL A 90 3.37 -17.00 -1.77
C VAL A 90 1.84 -16.90 -1.76
N ASP A 91 1.24 -16.56 -2.91
CA ASP A 91 -0.20 -16.53 -3.03
C ASP A 91 -0.82 -17.88 -2.63
N GLY A 92 -1.94 -17.82 -1.92
CA GLY A 92 -2.57 -19.00 -1.32
C GLY A 92 -1.84 -19.66 -0.13
N TRP A 93 -0.62 -19.27 0.24
CA TRP A 93 0.01 -19.81 1.46
C TRP A 93 -0.70 -19.27 2.71
N THR A 94 -0.97 -20.15 3.67
CA THR A 94 -1.72 -19.82 4.90
C THR A 94 -0.88 -19.03 5.90
N THR A 95 0.42 -19.28 5.93
CA THR A 95 1.38 -18.72 6.87
C THR A 95 2.05 -17.44 6.38
N LYS A 96 1.54 -16.82 5.29
CA LYS A 96 2.09 -15.55 4.81
C LYS A 96 1.51 -14.38 5.59
N GLN A 97 2.35 -13.39 5.84
CA GLN A 97 1.97 -12.09 6.38
C GLN A 97 2.71 -11.02 5.59
N ILE A 98 2.01 -9.95 5.21
CA ILE A 98 2.57 -8.89 4.39
C ILE A 98 2.35 -7.57 5.12
N PHE A 99 3.42 -6.82 5.30
CA PHE A 99 3.41 -5.56 6.02
C PHE A 99 3.83 -4.43 5.09
N VAL A 100 3.05 -3.36 5.12
CA VAL A 100 3.31 -2.15 4.32
C VAL A 100 2.96 -0.94 5.17
N ALA A 101 3.87 0.03 5.27
CA ALA A 101 3.69 1.26 6.03
C ALA A 101 3.23 1.04 7.48
N GLY A 102 3.72 -0.01 8.14
CA GLY A 102 3.37 -0.36 9.51
C GLY A 102 2.02 -1.05 9.69
N LYS A 103 1.38 -1.53 8.61
CA LYS A 103 0.08 -2.20 8.64
C LYS A 103 0.19 -3.61 8.08
N LEU A 104 -0.51 -4.56 8.68
CA LEU A 104 -0.68 -5.90 8.13
C LEU A 104 -1.75 -5.89 7.03
N TYR A 105 -1.38 -6.35 5.84
CA TYR A 105 -2.29 -6.50 4.71
C TYR A 105 -2.81 -7.93 4.63
N THR A 106 -4.13 -8.07 4.77
CA THR A 106 -4.85 -9.35 4.67
C THR A 106 -6.04 -9.25 3.71
N GLY A 107 -6.58 -10.40 3.29
CA GLY A 107 -7.82 -10.45 2.50
C GLY A 107 -7.75 -9.67 1.19
N SER A 108 -8.73 -8.79 0.96
CA SER A 108 -8.88 -7.99 -0.25
C SER A 108 -7.74 -6.98 -0.48
N GLY A 109 -7.10 -6.49 0.59
CA GLY A 109 -5.97 -5.57 0.50
C GLY A 109 -4.74 -6.18 -0.17
N TYR A 110 -4.63 -7.50 -0.20
CA TYR A 110 -3.54 -8.20 -0.89
C TYR A 110 -3.52 -7.93 -2.40
N TYR A 111 -4.69 -7.92 -3.05
CA TYR A 111 -4.78 -7.79 -4.50
C TYR A 111 -4.41 -6.38 -4.98
N SER A 112 -4.63 -5.35 -4.15
CA SER A 112 -4.24 -3.98 -4.51
C SER A 112 -2.72 -3.80 -4.50
N LEU A 113 -1.98 -4.51 -3.64
CA LEU A 113 -0.52 -4.45 -3.56
C LEU A 113 0.14 -4.76 -4.90
N GLY A 114 -0.27 -5.86 -5.55
CA GLY A 114 0.27 -6.25 -6.86
C GLY A 114 0.07 -5.16 -7.91
N SER A 115 -1.13 -4.57 -7.96
CA SER A 115 -1.47 -3.51 -8.90
C SER A 115 -0.70 -2.20 -8.64
N ILE A 116 -0.37 -1.89 -7.39
CA ILE A 116 0.40 -0.70 -7.03
C ILE A 116 1.88 -0.90 -7.35
N LEU A 117 2.45 -2.07 -7.02
CA LEU A 117 3.84 -2.40 -7.35
C LEU A 117 4.07 -2.37 -8.86
N GLU A 118 3.18 -2.97 -9.64
CA GLU A 118 3.24 -2.94 -11.11
C GLU A 118 3.12 -1.49 -11.64
N CYS A 119 2.20 -0.70 -11.08
CA CYS A 119 2.07 0.71 -11.43
C CYS A 119 3.33 1.53 -11.11
N TYR A 120 3.98 1.27 -9.98
CA TYR A 120 5.24 1.91 -9.59
C TYR A 120 6.37 1.52 -10.57
N GLN A 121 6.49 0.24 -10.92
CA GLN A 121 7.48 -0.21 -11.91
C GLN A 121 7.29 0.44 -13.27
N ASN A 122 6.04 0.53 -13.75
CA ASN A 122 5.73 1.22 -15.01
C ASN A 122 6.09 2.71 -14.95
N ALA A 123 5.86 3.37 -13.81
CA ALA A 123 6.28 4.75 -13.61
C ALA A 123 7.80 4.92 -13.68
N CYS A 124 8.57 3.97 -13.13
CA CYS A 124 10.02 3.98 -13.17
C CYS A 124 10.62 3.76 -14.57
N GLN A 125 9.85 3.21 -15.50
CA GLN A 125 10.26 3.05 -16.90
C GLN A 125 9.97 4.29 -17.76
N CYS A 126 9.22 5.25 -17.24
CA CYS A 126 8.90 6.49 -17.95
C CYS A 126 10.05 7.50 -17.83
N LEU A 127 10.36 8.21 -18.91
CA LEU A 127 11.33 9.33 -18.89
C LEU A 127 10.96 10.40 -17.84
N ASN A 128 9.66 10.64 -17.67
CA ASN A 128 9.13 11.48 -16.60
C ASN A 128 8.04 10.70 -15.84
N ALA A 129 8.40 10.17 -14.66
CA ALA A 129 7.47 9.42 -13.82
C ALA A 129 6.21 10.21 -13.47
N LYS A 130 6.28 11.55 -13.37
CA LYS A 130 5.13 12.40 -13.07
C LYS A 130 4.04 12.29 -14.13
N SER A 131 4.42 12.14 -15.41
CA SER A 131 3.47 11.96 -16.50
C SER A 131 2.68 10.65 -16.40
N HIS A 132 3.23 9.64 -15.73
CA HIS A 132 2.54 8.39 -15.48
C HIS A 132 1.71 8.43 -14.18
N CYS A 133 2.20 9.13 -13.16
CA CYS A 133 1.60 9.15 -11.82
C CYS A 133 0.49 10.20 -11.67
N LEU A 134 0.66 11.39 -12.25
CA LEU A 134 -0.31 12.48 -12.10
C LEU A 134 -1.47 12.30 -13.08
N SER A 135 -2.67 12.70 -12.67
CA SER A 135 -3.85 12.76 -13.55
C SER A 135 -4.48 14.15 -13.47
N LEU A 136 -5.05 14.60 -14.59
CA LEU A 136 -5.77 15.87 -14.71
C LEU A 136 -7.26 15.54 -14.79
N THR A 137 -8.04 16.00 -13.82
CA THR A 137 -9.47 15.67 -13.72
C THR A 137 -10.29 16.89 -13.30
N ASN A 138 -11.51 17.00 -13.83
CA ASN A 138 -12.55 17.92 -13.36
C ASN A 138 -13.54 17.23 -12.40
N ARG A 139 -13.37 15.91 -12.15
CA ARG A 139 -14.29 15.07 -11.37
C ARG A 139 -13.81 14.73 -9.97
N LEU A 140 -12.77 15.41 -9.48
CA LEU A 140 -12.22 15.16 -8.14
C LEU A 140 -13.28 15.30 -7.05
N PHE A 141 -14.24 16.22 -7.24
CA PHE A 141 -15.29 16.50 -6.29
C PHE A 141 -16.65 16.07 -6.83
N ARG A 142 -17.41 15.37 -5.98
CA ARG A 142 -18.82 15.06 -6.25
C ARG A 142 -19.69 15.99 -5.42
N ASP A 143 -20.59 16.68 -6.10
CA ASP A 143 -21.67 17.40 -5.44
C ASP A 143 -22.66 16.36 -4.88
N VAL A 144 -22.87 16.39 -3.57
CA VAL A 144 -23.89 15.57 -2.91
C VAL A 144 -25.24 16.22 -3.19
N TYR A 145 -25.84 15.89 -4.33
CA TYR A 145 -27.24 16.23 -4.54
C TYR A 145 -28.08 15.30 -3.66
N TYR A 146 -28.56 15.82 -2.52
CA TYR A 146 -29.72 15.25 -1.84
C TYR A 146 -30.95 15.42 -2.73
N SER A 147 -31.07 14.65 -3.80
CA SER A 147 -32.26 14.64 -4.64
C SER A 147 -32.86 13.24 -4.66
N GLN A 148 -33.85 13.03 -3.79
CA GLN A 148 -34.93 12.08 -4.05
C GLN A 148 -35.68 12.57 -5.29
N GLY A 149 -35.28 12.15 -6.49
CA GLY A 149 -35.99 12.50 -7.71
C GLY A 149 -35.21 12.20 -8.98
N LEU A 150 -35.78 11.33 -9.82
CA LEU A 150 -35.35 11.13 -11.21
C LEU A 150 -35.66 12.42 -12.00
N SER A 151 -34.62 13.12 -12.43
CA SER A 151 -34.72 14.26 -13.34
C SER A 151 -34.32 13.80 -14.75
N LEU A 152 -35.31 13.68 -15.65
CA LEU A 152 -35.08 13.49 -17.07
C LEU A 152 -35.10 14.88 -17.73
N SER A 153 -33.96 15.37 -18.18
CA SER A 153 -33.89 16.57 -19.02
C SER A 153 -33.68 16.17 -20.47
N ILE A 154 -34.76 16.25 -21.24
CA ILE A 154 -34.72 16.30 -22.70
C ILE A 154 -34.78 17.79 -23.00
N PHE A 155 -33.66 18.41 -23.39
CA PHE A 155 -33.55 19.52 -24.35
C PHE A 155 -32.10 20.03 -24.41
N SER A 156 -31.66 20.28 -25.64
CA SER A 156 -30.38 20.84 -26.03
C SER A 156 -30.40 22.35 -25.81
N ASP A 157 -29.82 22.80 -24.71
CA ASP A 157 -29.44 24.21 -24.55
C ASP A 157 -27.93 24.33 -24.59
N GLU A 158 -27.45 25.26 -25.42
CA GLU A 158 -26.07 25.72 -25.46
C GLU A 158 -25.67 26.25 -24.08
N LYS A 159 -25.20 25.34 -23.21
CA LYS A 159 -24.59 25.73 -21.95
C LYS A 159 -23.40 26.59 -22.28
N THR A 160 -23.45 27.86 -21.89
CA THR A 160 -22.29 28.70 -21.68
C THR A 160 -21.22 27.83 -21.04
N LYS A 161 -20.12 27.56 -21.76
CA LYS A 161 -18.99 26.78 -21.26
C LYS A 161 -18.39 27.55 -20.08
N GLN A 162 -18.97 27.38 -18.89
CA GLN A 162 -18.28 27.68 -17.65
C GLN A 162 -16.96 26.90 -17.72
N LYS A 163 -15.84 27.61 -17.56
CA LYS A 163 -14.54 26.95 -17.46
C LYS A 163 -14.63 25.99 -16.28
N GLU A 164 -14.67 24.69 -16.60
CA GLU A 164 -14.64 23.67 -15.57
C GLU A 164 -13.26 23.71 -14.93
N THR A 165 -13.23 23.95 -13.61
CA THR A 165 -12.01 23.90 -12.82
C THR A 165 -11.36 22.53 -12.98
N GLN A 166 -10.08 22.52 -13.35
CA GLN A 166 -9.31 21.29 -13.50
C GLN A 166 -8.38 21.10 -12.31
N TYR A 167 -8.25 19.86 -11.86
CA TYR A 167 -7.40 19.49 -10.74
C TYR A 167 -6.32 18.55 -11.23
N VAL A 168 -5.07 18.78 -10.81
CA VAL A 168 -4.02 17.77 -10.90
C VAL A 168 -4.01 16.99 -9.60
N ILE A 169 -4.28 15.70 -9.70
CA ILE A 169 -4.21 14.78 -8.57
C ILE A 169 -2.87 14.05 -8.52
N PRO A 170 -2.32 13.79 -7.33
CA PRO A 170 -0.98 13.23 -7.16
C PRO A 170 -0.87 11.73 -7.49
N CYS A 171 -1.98 11.07 -7.83
CA CYS A 171 -2.02 9.67 -8.22
C CYS A 171 -3.20 9.38 -9.16
N LYS A 172 -2.94 8.82 -10.33
CA LYS A 172 -3.95 8.42 -11.32
C LYS A 172 -4.92 7.35 -10.81
N LYS A 173 -4.51 6.52 -9.84
CA LYS A 173 -5.40 5.52 -9.24
C LYS A 173 -6.53 6.15 -8.42
N LEU A 174 -6.41 7.44 -8.08
CA LEU A 174 -7.44 8.18 -7.34
C LEU A 174 -8.46 8.86 -8.26
N GLU A 175 -8.28 8.83 -9.58
CA GLU A 175 -9.09 9.61 -10.53
C GLU A 175 -10.60 9.31 -10.47
N ASN A 176 -10.95 8.05 -10.19
CA ASN A 176 -12.33 7.60 -10.13
C ASN A 176 -12.91 7.56 -8.71
N HIS A 177 -12.20 8.14 -7.73
CA HIS A 177 -12.59 8.16 -6.33
C HIS A 177 -12.89 9.61 -5.92
N PRO A 178 -14.12 10.09 -6.13
CA PRO A 178 -14.46 11.48 -5.87
C PRO A 178 -14.55 11.76 -4.36
N ILE A 179 -14.18 12.96 -3.97
CA ILE A 179 -14.34 13.51 -2.61
C ILE A 179 -15.69 14.22 -2.54
N GLU A 180 -16.46 13.99 -1.48
CA GLU A 180 -17.75 14.65 -1.29
C GLU A 180 -17.56 16.12 -0.88
N ARG A 181 -18.18 17.05 -1.61
CA ARG A 181 -18.05 18.50 -1.30
C ARG A 181 -18.72 18.92 0.00
N GLY A 182 -19.65 18.14 0.54
CA GLY A 182 -20.47 18.55 1.70
C GLY A 182 -19.73 18.54 3.04
N GLU A 183 -18.63 17.78 3.14
CA GLU A 183 -17.97 17.50 4.41
C GLU A 183 -16.49 17.92 4.37
N HIS A 184 -16.22 19.20 4.67
CA HIS A 184 -14.84 19.69 4.79
C HIS A 184 -14.33 19.55 6.21
N PHE A 185 -13.90 18.35 6.58
CA PHE A 185 -13.25 18.11 7.88
C PHE A 185 -11.78 18.57 7.94
N GLY A 186 -11.26 19.19 6.86
CA GLY A 186 -9.88 19.67 6.74
C GLY A 186 -9.58 20.29 5.37
N SER A 187 -8.32 20.62 5.11
CA SER A 187 -7.84 21.12 3.82
C SER A 187 -7.96 20.09 2.69
N TRP A 188 -7.97 20.55 1.44
CA TRP A 188 -8.01 19.65 0.28
C TRP A 188 -6.82 18.68 0.21
N LYS A 189 -5.63 19.11 0.65
CA LYS A 189 -4.47 18.23 0.73
C LYS A 189 -4.69 17.09 1.73
N GLU A 190 -5.28 17.38 2.89
CA GLU A 190 -5.59 16.36 3.91
C GLU A 190 -6.70 15.41 3.44
N GLN A 191 -7.70 15.91 2.73
CA GLN A 191 -8.75 15.05 2.16
C GLN A 191 -8.20 14.12 1.06
N ILE A 192 -7.28 14.62 0.21
CA ILE A 192 -6.60 13.77 -0.79
C ILE A 192 -5.68 12.75 -0.12
N GLN A 193 -5.01 13.13 0.98
CA GLN A 193 -4.24 12.18 1.78
C GLN A 193 -5.14 11.08 2.36
N ALA A 194 -6.28 11.44 2.94
CA ALA A 194 -7.25 10.49 3.48
C ALA A 194 -7.75 9.53 2.38
N LEU A 195 -8.07 10.07 1.20
CA LEU A 195 -8.44 9.29 0.03
C LEU A 195 -7.33 8.32 -0.42
N ALA A 196 -6.06 8.76 -0.36
CA ALA A 196 -4.90 7.93 -0.68
C ALA A 196 -4.74 6.77 0.32
N VAL A 197 -4.97 7.01 1.61
CA VAL A 197 -4.94 5.99 2.66
C VAL A 197 -6.09 4.99 2.48
N GLU A 198 -7.30 5.46 2.18
CA GLU A 198 -8.48 4.62 1.94
C GLU A 198 -8.27 3.68 0.74
N ASN A 199 -7.63 4.18 -0.32
CA ASN A 199 -7.33 3.43 -1.53
C ASN A 199 -5.99 2.68 -1.48
N ASN A 200 -5.32 2.65 -0.32
CA ASN A 200 -4.03 1.98 -0.09
C ASN A 200 -2.92 2.42 -1.06
N VAL A 201 -2.88 3.67 -1.50
CA VAL A 201 -1.83 4.21 -2.40
C VAL A 201 -0.86 5.17 -1.70
N ASP A 202 -1.13 5.48 -0.44
CA ASP A 202 -0.36 6.40 0.42
C ASP A 202 1.12 6.00 0.58
N TRP A 203 1.41 4.71 0.55
CA TRP A 203 2.76 4.16 0.71
C TRP A 203 3.57 4.09 -0.58
N CYS A 204 2.97 4.38 -1.75
CA CYS A 204 3.66 4.34 -3.03
C CYS A 204 4.82 5.35 -3.04
N PRO A 205 6.07 4.95 -3.41
CA PRO A 205 7.22 5.87 -3.40
C PRO A 205 7.08 7.10 -4.30
N MET A 206 6.18 7.04 -5.30
CA MET A 206 5.93 8.14 -6.25
C MET A 206 4.75 9.03 -5.83
N PHE A 207 4.05 8.72 -4.74
CA PHE A 207 2.96 9.54 -4.24
C PHE A 207 3.52 10.79 -3.54
N ASN A 208 3.12 11.97 -4.01
CA ASN A 208 3.54 13.24 -3.42
C ASN A 208 2.41 14.28 -3.48
N LEU A 209 1.91 14.67 -2.31
CA LEU A 209 0.81 15.63 -2.14
C LEU A 209 1.12 17.04 -2.65
N ASP A 210 2.39 17.43 -2.77
CA ASP A 210 2.77 18.76 -3.26
C ASP A 210 2.52 18.95 -4.76
N TYR A 211 2.21 17.86 -5.47
CA TYR A 211 1.77 17.95 -6.86
C TYR A 211 0.29 18.27 -7.01
N PHE A 212 -0.49 18.27 -5.93
CA PHE A 212 -1.89 18.70 -6.02
C PHE A 212 -1.98 20.18 -6.42
N ARG A 213 -2.74 20.47 -7.48
CA ARG A 213 -2.97 21.82 -7.99
C ARG A 213 -4.37 21.98 -8.55
N GLN A 214 -4.90 23.18 -8.43
CA GLN A 214 -6.14 23.63 -9.06
C GLN A 214 -5.80 24.61 -10.19
N TYR A 215 -6.39 24.40 -11.37
CA TYR A 215 -6.34 25.30 -12.52
C TYR A 215 -7.72 25.96 -12.69
N GLU A 216 -7.71 27.28 -12.90
CA GLU A 216 -8.90 28.12 -13.17
C GLU A 216 -9.02 28.52 -14.65
#